data_AF-A0A925WF87-F1
#
_entry.id   AF-A0A925WF87-F1
#
_cell.length_a   1.000
_cell.length_b   1.000
_cell.length_c   1.000
_cell.angle_alpha   90.00
_cell.angle_beta   90.00
_cell.angle_gamma   90.00
#
_symmetry.space_group_name_H-M   'P 1'
#
loop_
_entity.id
_entity.type
_entity.pdbx_description
1 polymer ?
#
loop_
_entity_poly.entity_id
_entity_poly.type
_entity_poly.pdbx_seq_one_letter_code
_entity_poly.pdbx_strand_id
1 'polypeptide(L)'
;SAPVWDSVRELLAAGIEIHCLRDLTRGGLTSVLNEISEAVRLTIAIEEALIPVREDVRGACEILGLDPLQVACEGRFAAFIPEADAERALSILQRGSKESGACRIGRVTDRKFNQVLLKSSIGAQRILDMPSGEQLPRIC
;
A
#
# COMPACT_ATOMS: atom_id res chain seq x y z
N SER A 1 13.31 -14.59 -2.55
CA SER A 1 12.22 -13.78 -3.12
C SER A 1 10.91 -14.25 -2.52
N ALA A 2 9.97 -13.33 -2.27
CA ALA A 2 8.62 -13.64 -1.83
C ALA A 2 7.65 -13.40 -3.00
N PRO A 3 7.44 -14.38 -3.90
CA PRO A 3 6.57 -14.20 -5.05
C PRO A 3 5.12 -13.98 -4.60
N VAL A 4 4.43 -13.00 -5.20
CA VAL A 4 3.03 -12.67 -4.87
C VAL A 4 2.02 -13.31 -5.82
N TRP A 5 2.50 -14.15 -6.74
CA TRP A 5 1.69 -14.77 -7.79
C TRP A 5 0.53 -15.60 -7.23
N ASP A 6 0.77 -16.44 -6.22
CA ASP A 6 -0.27 -17.30 -5.66
C ASP A 6 -1.44 -16.47 -5.10
N SER A 7 -1.14 -15.39 -4.39
CA SER A 7 -2.14 -14.45 -3.88
C SER A 7 -2.97 -13.82 -4.99
N VAL A 8 -2.33 -13.36 -6.07
CA VAL A 8 -3.02 -12.76 -7.21
C VAL A 8 -3.86 -13.81 -7.94
N ARG A 9 -3.33 -15.02 -8.14
CA ARG A 9 -4.04 -16.13 -8.76
C ARG A 9 -5.30 -16.50 -7.99
N GLU A 10 -5.25 -16.55 -6.66
CA GLU A 10 -6.41 -16.86 -5.82
C GLU A 10 -7.50 -15.79 -5.91
N LEU A 11 -7.15 -14.50 -5.94
CA LEU A 11 -8.11 -13.42 -6.17
C LEU A 11 -8.81 -13.57 -7.52
N LEU A 12 -8.04 -13.82 -8.58
CA LEU A 12 -8.57 -14.01 -9.94
C LEU A 12 -9.45 -15.26 -10.04
N ALA A 13 -9.03 -16.38 -9.45
CA ALA A 13 -9.79 -17.63 -9.44
C ALA A 13 -11.12 -17.50 -8.67
N ALA A 14 -11.16 -16.64 -7.64
CA ALA A 14 -12.38 -16.32 -6.92
C ALA A 14 -13.29 -15.33 -7.67
N GLY A 15 -12.87 -14.80 -8.82
CA GLY A 15 -13.64 -13.80 -9.57
C GLY A 15 -13.77 -12.48 -8.81
N ILE A 16 -12.71 -12.06 -8.10
CA ILE A 16 -12.63 -10.73 -7.51
C ILE A 16 -12.41 -9.74 -8.66
N GLU A 17 -13.24 -8.69 -8.73
CA GLU A 17 -12.98 -7.59 -9.65
C GLU A 17 -11.81 -6.76 -9.13
N ILE A 18 -10.75 -6.65 -9.93
CA ILE A 18 -9.54 -5.92 -9.58
C ILE A 18 -9.41 -4.75 -10.55
N HIS A 19 -9.47 -3.53 -10.04
CA HIS A 19 -9.29 -2.33 -10.86
C HIS A 19 -7.82 -2.06 -11.15
N CYS A 20 -6.94 -2.30 -10.17
CA CYS A 20 -5.51 -2.08 -10.32
C CYS A 20 -4.70 -2.91 -9.31
N LEU A 21 -3.54 -3.39 -9.73
CA LEU A 21 -2.49 -3.97 -8.89
C LEU A 21 -1.16 -3.27 -9.16
N ARG A 22 -0.42 -2.97 -8.10
CA ARG A 22 0.93 -2.40 -8.18
C ARG A 22 1.82 -3.03 -7.12
N ASP A 23 2.97 -3.53 -7.51
CA ASP A 23 4.02 -3.94 -6.58
C ASP A 23 4.62 -2.73 -5.86
N LEU A 24 5.04 -2.92 -4.61
CA LEU A 24 5.53 -1.83 -3.75
C LEU A 24 7.06 -1.68 -3.84
N THR A 25 7.62 -1.69 -5.05
CA THR A 25 9.07 -1.65 -5.27
C THR A 25 9.63 -0.23 -5.08
N ARG A 26 10.21 0.41 -6.09
CA ARG A 26 10.93 1.68 -5.90
C ARG A 26 9.99 2.77 -5.37
N GLY A 27 10.39 3.40 -4.27
CA GLY A 27 9.60 4.45 -3.61
C GLY A 27 8.41 3.95 -2.79
N GLY A 28 8.27 2.63 -2.63
CA GLY A 28 7.36 1.98 -1.68
C GLY A 28 5.87 2.24 -1.93
N LEU A 29 5.10 2.12 -0.86
CA LEU A 29 3.66 2.38 -0.85
C LEU A 29 3.35 3.84 -1.22
N THR A 30 4.16 4.79 -0.74
CA THR A 30 3.99 6.21 -1.01
C THR A 30 3.96 6.50 -2.51
N SER A 31 4.91 5.95 -3.27
CA SER A 31 5.01 6.22 -4.70
C SER A 31 3.86 5.59 -5.46
N VAL A 32 3.53 4.33 -5.16
CA VAL A 32 2.40 3.64 -5.77
C VAL A 32 1.08 4.40 -5.59
N LEU A 33 0.78 4.85 -4.37
CA LEU A 33 -0.48 5.56 -4.13
C LEU A 33 -0.53 6.91 -4.84
N ASN A 34 0.58 7.66 -4.83
CA ASN A 34 0.63 8.97 -5.51
C ASN A 34 0.54 8.83 -7.03
N GLU A 35 1.26 7.89 -7.64
CA GLU A 35 1.19 7.61 -9.07
C GLU A 35 -0.23 7.24 -9.51
N ILE A 36 -0.92 6.40 -8.72
CA ILE A 36 -2.31 6.03 -9.02
C ILE A 36 -3.24 7.23 -8.85
N SER A 37 -3.14 7.96 -7.74
CA SER A 37 -3.90 9.18 -7.45
C SER A 37 -3.79 10.21 -8.58
N GLU A 38 -2.57 10.44 -9.08
CA GLU A 38 -2.28 11.34 -10.18
C GLU A 38 -2.86 10.84 -11.51
N ALA A 39 -2.63 9.58 -11.84
CA ALA A 39 -3.07 8.99 -13.11
C ALA A 39 -4.61 9.01 -13.26
N VAL A 40 -5.34 8.72 -12.19
CA VAL A 40 -6.81 8.66 -12.23
C VAL A 40 -7.49 9.97 -11.81
N ARG A 41 -6.72 10.94 -11.31
CA ARG A 41 -7.20 12.21 -10.76
C ARG A 41 -8.30 12.00 -9.71
N LEU A 42 -8.01 11.16 -8.72
CA LEU A 42 -8.87 10.91 -7.56
C LEU A 42 -8.03 11.04 -6.28
N THR A 43 -8.70 11.35 -5.18
CA THR A 43 -8.09 11.35 -3.85
C THR A 43 -8.06 9.93 -3.28
N ILE A 44 -6.97 9.57 -2.62
CA ILE A 44 -6.84 8.32 -1.87
C ILE A 44 -6.68 8.68 -0.39
N ALA A 45 -7.58 8.21 0.46
CA ALA A 45 -7.51 8.41 1.90
C ALA A 45 -7.09 7.11 2.59
N ILE A 46 -5.98 7.15 3.33
CA ILE A 46 -5.42 6.01 4.06
C ILE A 46 -5.24 6.33 5.55
N GLU A 47 -5.24 5.29 6.38
CA GLU A 47 -5.03 5.39 7.83
C GLU A 47 -3.71 4.71 8.21
N GLU A 48 -2.79 5.49 8.78
CA GLU A 48 -1.45 5.03 9.15
C GLU A 48 -1.48 3.82 10.09
N ALA A 49 -2.40 3.84 11.07
CA ALA A 49 -2.56 2.80 12.07
C ALA A 49 -2.97 1.43 11.48
N LEU A 50 -3.49 1.41 10.25
CA LEU A 50 -3.88 0.17 9.56
C LEU A 50 -2.74 -0.45 8.75
N ILE A 51 -1.64 0.28 8.55
CA ILE A 51 -0.52 -0.17 7.71
C ILE A 51 0.46 -1.00 8.56
N PRO A 52 0.60 -2.32 8.30
CA PRO A 52 1.45 -3.18 9.09
C PRO A 52 2.92 -2.97 8.75
N VAL A 53 3.64 -2.45 9.74
CA VAL A 53 5.10 -2.33 9.75
C VAL A 53 5.62 -3.15 10.92
N ARG A 54 6.55 -4.07 10.66
CA ARG A 54 7.18 -4.88 11.71
C ARG A 54 8.00 -3.99 12.63
N GLU A 55 8.09 -4.35 13.91
CA GLU A 55 8.79 -3.55 14.91
C GLU A 55 10.28 -3.37 14.61
N ASP A 56 10.94 -4.42 14.10
CA ASP A 56 12.34 -4.35 13.68
C ASP A 56 12.55 -3.41 12.48
N VAL A 57 11.63 -3.40 11.52
CA VAL A 57 11.64 -2.46 10.38
C VAL A 57 11.40 -1.02 10.86
N ARG A 58 10.46 -0.82 11.79
CA ARG A 58 10.19 0.50 12.38
C ARG A 58 11.43 1.05 13.08
N GLY A 59 12.04 0.27 13.97
CA GLY A 59 13.26 0.67 14.67
C GLY A 59 14.42 0.97 13.72
N ALA A 60 14.60 0.17 12.68
CA ALA A 60 15.64 0.42 11.67
C ALA A 60 15.37 1.72 10.89
N CYS A 61 14.13 1.98 10.47
CA CYS A 61 13.75 3.20 9.76
C CYS A 61 13.95 4.44 10.64
N GLU A 62 13.60 4.36 11.93
CA GLU A 62 13.82 5.45 12.90
C GLU A 62 15.30 5.80 13.05
N ILE A 63 16.18 4.80 13.20
CA ILE A 63 17.63 5.01 13.31
C ILE A 63 18.22 5.64 12.05
N LEU A 64 17.71 5.23 10.87
CA LEU A 64 18.22 5.67 9.57
C LEU A 64 17.57 6.97 9.06
N GLY A 65 16.56 7.49 9.75
CA GLY A 65 15.80 8.66 9.30
C GLY A 65 14.97 8.40 8.05
N LEU A 66 14.49 7.16 7.88
CA LEU A 66 13.68 6.73 6.73
C LEU A 66 12.20 6.66 7.11
N ASP A 67 11.33 6.89 6.12
CA ASP A 67 9.90 6.59 6.25
C ASP A 67 9.66 5.15 5.74
N PRO A 68 9.14 4.22 6.57
CA PRO A 68 8.88 2.84 6.15
C PRO A 68 7.91 2.74 4.96
N LEU A 69 7.05 3.75 4.73
CA LEU A 69 6.13 3.77 3.59
C LEU A 69 6.84 4.08 2.25
N GLN A 70 8.05 4.63 2.30
CA GLN A 70 8.85 5.01 1.13
C GLN A 70 9.92 3.96 0.77
N VAL A 71 10.18 2.99 1.66
CA VAL A 71 11.15 1.91 1.44
C VAL A 71 10.57 0.85 0.51
N ALA A 72 11.41 0.35 -0.40
CA ALA A 72 11.00 -0.69 -1.34
C ALA A 72 10.69 -2.02 -0.66
N CYS A 73 9.67 -2.71 -1.16
CA CYS A 73 9.20 -4.01 -0.67
C CYS A 73 9.16 -5.05 -1.80
N GLU A 74 10.05 -6.03 -1.76
CA GLU A 74 10.10 -7.14 -2.71
C GLU A 74 9.24 -8.33 -2.25
N GLY A 75 7.94 -8.26 -2.56
CA GLY A 75 6.97 -9.31 -2.22
C GLY A 75 5.68 -8.80 -1.62
N ARG A 76 5.33 -7.53 -1.86
CA ARG A 76 4.05 -6.93 -1.48
C ARG A 76 3.48 -6.14 -2.65
N PHE A 77 2.15 -5.99 -2.66
CA PHE A 77 1.43 -5.22 -3.66
C PHE A 77 0.28 -4.44 -3.02
N ALA A 78 -0.09 -3.33 -3.64
CA ALA A 78 -1.36 -2.64 -3.41
C ALA A 78 -2.41 -3.15 -4.41
N ALA A 79 -3.63 -3.36 -3.93
CA ALA A 79 -4.78 -3.74 -4.74
C ALA A 79 -5.91 -2.73 -4.59
N PHE A 80 -6.48 -2.32 -5.71
CA PHE A 80 -7.66 -1.46 -5.79
C PHE A 80 -8.84 -2.32 -6.24
N ILE A 81 -9.83 -2.46 -5.36
CA ILE A 81 -10.92 -3.42 -5.48
C ILE A 81 -12.23 -2.68 -5.15
N PRO A 82 -13.36 -2.98 -5.82
CA PRO A 82 -14.66 -2.47 -5.43
C PRO A 82 -14.99 -2.75 -3.96
N GLU A 83 -15.66 -1.80 -3.30
CA GLU A 83 -16.05 -1.93 -1.90
C GLU A 83 -16.83 -3.23 -1.63
N ALA A 84 -17.68 -3.64 -2.57
CA ALA A 84 -18.49 -4.86 -2.46
C ALA A 84 -17.65 -6.15 -2.40
N ASP A 85 -16.44 -6.15 -2.96
CA ASP A 85 -15.54 -7.30 -3.00
C ASP A 85 -14.41 -7.23 -1.96
N ALA A 86 -14.27 -6.10 -1.25
CA ALA A 86 -13.13 -5.84 -0.38
C ALA A 86 -12.94 -6.89 0.72
N GLU A 87 -14.00 -7.26 1.44
CA GLU A 87 -13.93 -8.26 2.52
C GLU A 87 -13.63 -9.67 1.98
N ARG A 88 -14.20 -10.00 0.81
CA ARG A 88 -13.97 -11.29 0.15
C ARG A 88 -12.52 -11.41 -0.29
N ALA A 89 -11.98 -10.37 -0.91
CA ALA A 89 -10.58 -10.28 -1.32
C ALA A 89 -9.64 -10.38 -0.11
N LEU A 90 -9.92 -9.63 0.96
CA LEU A 90 -9.12 -9.64 2.17
C LEU A 90 -9.09 -11.03 2.82
N SER A 91 -10.24 -11.70 2.91
CA SER A 91 -10.32 -13.06 3.44
C SER A 91 -9.48 -14.06 2.64
N ILE A 92 -9.46 -13.94 1.31
CA ILE A 92 -8.61 -14.78 0.44
C ILE A 92 -7.14 -14.53 0.75
N LEU A 93 -6.69 -13.28 0.74
CA LEU A 93 -5.29 -12.91 0.95
C LEU A 93 -4.76 -13.33 2.33
N GLN A 94 -5.61 -13.29 3.36
CA GLN A 94 -5.25 -13.70 4.71
C GLN A 94 -5.19 -15.22 4.90
N ARG A 95 -5.85 -16.01 4.04
CA ARG A 95 -5.80 -17.49 4.08
C ARG A 95 -4.53 -18.05 3.42
N GLY A 96 -4.04 -17.39 2.38
CA GLY A 96 -2.92 -17.86 1.57
C GLY A 96 -1.57 -17.91 2.31
N SER A 97 -1.34 -17.04 3.30
CA SER A 97 -0.23 -17.20 4.25
C SER A 97 -0.47 -16.49 5.58
N LYS A 98 -0.02 -17.11 6.68
CA LYS A 98 -0.04 -16.53 8.04
C LYS A 98 0.80 -15.24 8.18
N GLU A 99 1.70 -15.01 7.22
CA GLU A 99 2.61 -13.86 7.17
C GLU A 99 2.15 -12.78 6.19
N SER A 100 1.00 -12.95 5.54
CA SER A 100 0.55 -12.08 4.44
C SER A 100 0.46 -10.61 4.84
N GLY A 101 0.10 -10.33 6.10
CA GLY A 101 -0.13 -8.97 6.59
C GLY A 101 -1.16 -8.20 5.74
N ALA A 102 -2.00 -8.91 4.98
CA ALA A 102 -2.96 -8.28 4.09
C ALA A 102 -3.98 -7.52 4.92
N CYS A 103 -4.19 -6.26 4.56
CA CYS A 103 -5.03 -5.32 5.29
C CYS A 103 -5.67 -4.34 4.32
N ARG A 104 -6.83 -3.84 4.72
CA ARG A 104 -7.44 -2.67 4.10
C ARG A 104 -6.88 -1.44 4.78
N ILE A 105 -6.13 -0.62 4.04
CA ILE A 105 -5.46 0.57 4.59
C ILE A 105 -6.22 1.87 4.34
N GLY A 106 -7.25 1.85 3.50
CA GLY A 106 -7.94 3.06 3.09
C GLY A 106 -8.98 2.86 2.00
N ARG A 107 -9.27 3.95 1.28
CA ARG A 107 -10.25 4.01 0.19
C ARG A 107 -9.91 5.11 -0.82
N VAL A 108 -10.28 4.89 -2.08
CA VAL A 108 -10.35 5.94 -3.10
C VAL A 108 -11.64 6.73 -2.88
N THR A 109 -11.57 8.06 -2.94
CA THR A 109 -12.71 8.95 -2.65
C THR A 109 -13.07 9.81 -3.87
N ASP A 110 -13.17 11.12 -3.70
CA ASP A 110 -13.63 12.07 -4.72
C ASP A 110 -12.45 12.67 -5.50
N ARG A 111 -12.73 13.67 -6.35
CA ARG A 111 -11.71 14.41 -7.13
C ARG A 111 -11.24 15.70 -6.44
N LYS A 112 -11.53 15.88 -5.15
CA LYS A 112 -11.40 17.19 -4.50
C LYS A 112 -9.95 17.64 -4.37
N PHE A 113 -9.04 16.71 -4.10
CA PHE A 113 -7.63 17.03 -3.87
C PHE A 113 -6.69 16.41 -4.92
N ASN A 114 -7.06 15.28 -5.53
CA ASN A 114 -6.20 14.49 -6.44
C ASN A 114 -4.84 14.15 -5.79
N GLN A 115 -4.87 13.85 -4.50
CA GLN A 115 -3.71 13.62 -3.64
C GLN A 115 -3.97 12.44 -2.70
N VAL A 116 -2.90 11.91 -2.12
CA VAL A 116 -2.96 10.91 -1.06
C VAL A 116 -3.03 11.60 0.30
N LEU A 117 -4.09 11.34 1.05
CA LEU A 117 -4.33 11.85 2.39
C LEU A 117 -4.04 10.74 3.40
N LEU A 118 -3.07 10.97 4.29
CA LEU A 118 -2.73 10.08 5.38
C LEU A 118 -3.28 10.63 6.68
N LYS A 119 -4.17 9.87 7.31
CA LYS A 119 -4.58 10.09 8.71
C LYS A 119 -3.58 9.39 9.61
N SER A 120 -2.86 10.18 10.42
CA SER A 120 -1.88 9.67 11.37
C SER A 120 -2.52 8.91 12.51
N SER A 121 -1.70 8.19 13.26
CA SER A 121 -2.15 7.43 14.44
C SER A 121 -2.79 8.29 15.53
N ILE A 122 -2.49 9.60 15.56
CA ILE A 122 -3.09 10.59 16.49
C ILE A 122 -4.30 11.32 15.87
N GLY A 123 -4.75 10.90 14.69
CA GLY A 123 -5.94 11.44 14.02
C GLY A 123 -5.72 12.69 13.18
N ALA A 124 -4.49 13.23 13.11
CA ALA A 124 -4.17 14.36 12.25
C ALA A 124 -4.08 13.92 10.78
N GLN A 125 -4.66 14.69 9.87
CA GLN A 125 -4.60 14.39 8.44
C GLN A 125 -3.50 15.23 7.77
N ARG A 126 -2.64 14.60 6.99
CA ARG A 126 -1.61 15.25 6.17
C ARG A 126 -1.60 14.71 4.76
N ILE A 127 -0.96 15.44 3.85
CA ILE A 127 -0.65 14.92 2.52
C ILE A 127 0.53 13.94 2.66
N LEU A 128 0.42 12.79 2.00
CA LEU A 128 1.53 11.86 1.84
C LEU A 128 2.24 12.20 0.54
N ASP A 129 3.20 13.11 0.61
CA ASP A 129 3.92 13.60 -0.56
C ASP A 129 4.87 12.55 -1.15
N MET A 130 5.09 12.66 -2.47
CA MET A 130 6.13 11.91 -3.16
C MET A 130 7.51 12.23 -2.58
N PRO A 131 8.38 11.22 -2.39
CA PRO A 131 9.75 11.46 -1.93
C PRO A 131 10.54 12.30 -2.95
N SER A 132 11.32 13.26 -2.45
CA SER A 132 12.25 14.05 -3.26
C SER A 132 13.51 13.24 -3.57
N GLY A 133 13.42 12.31 -4.51
CA GLY A 133 14.53 11.46 -4.97
C GLY A 133 14.62 10.09 -4.29
N GLU A 134 15.63 9.31 -4.69
CA GLU A 134 15.86 7.94 -4.21
C GLU A 134 16.59 7.94 -2.86
N GLN A 135 15.94 7.46 -1.80
CA GLN A 135 16.52 7.44 -0.44
C GLN A 135 17.62 6.39 -0.28
N LEU A 136 17.51 5.26 -1.00
CA LEU A 136 18.40 4.12 -0.87
C LEU A 136 18.94 3.74 -2.27
N PRO A 137 20.14 4.21 -2.65
CA PRO A 137 20.69 3.92 -3.96
C PRO A 137 21.00 2.44 -4.12
N ARG A 138 20.60 1.85 -5.26
CA ARG A 138 20.77 0.42 -5.60
C ARG A 138 20.01 -0.52 -4.65
N ILE A 139 18.81 -0.11 -4.23
CA ILE A 139 17.96 -0.93 -3.35
C ILE A 139 17.38 -2.17 -4.04
N CYS A 140 17.25 -2.14 -5.37
CA CYS A 140 16.82 -3.26 -6.21
C CYS A 140 17.44 -3.16 -7.62
#